data_AF-A0A7Y4UAZ2-F1
#
_entry.id   AF-A0A7Y4UAZ2-F1
#
_cell.length_a   1.000
_cell.length_b   1.000
_cell.length_c   1.000
_cell.angle_alpha   90.00
_cell.angle_beta   90.00
_cell.angle_gamma   90.00
#
_symmetry.space_group_name_H-M   'P 1'
#
loop_
_entity.id
_entity.type
_entity.pdbx_description
1 polymer ?
#
loop_
_entity_poly.entity_id
_entity_poly.type
_entity_poly.pdbx_seq_one_letter_code
_entity_poly.pdbx_strand_id
1 'polypeptide(L)' 'MKRTETTIETYQVQIVRRRKPETEAWCSACAAAVRMVTPEAAAALSAVTPRTIYRRIEAGQLHFIETPDGTLFICTNSLI' A
#
# COMPACT_ATOMS: atom_id res chain seq x y z
N MET A 1 -3.96 18.51 -36.20
CA MET A 1 -4.37 18.71 -34.80
C MET A 1 -4.23 17.38 -34.08
N LYS A 2 -3.34 17.26 -33.08
CA LYS A 2 -3.14 16.01 -32.33
C LYS A 2 -4.11 15.99 -31.15
N ARG A 3 -4.98 14.97 -31.11
CA ARG A 3 -5.94 14.74 -30.03
C ARG A 3 -5.24 13.90 -28.97
N THR A 4 -5.05 14.45 -27.78
CA THR A 4 -4.55 13.72 -26.62
C THR A 4 -5.76 13.09 -25.93
N GLU A 5 -5.96 11.80 -26.14
CA GLU A 5 -6.95 11.00 -25.42
C GLU A 5 -6.36 10.60 -24.06
N THR A 6 -6.67 11.37 -23.02
CA THR A 6 -6.36 10.97 -21.64
C THR A 6 -7.45 10.01 -21.17
N THR A 7 -7.22 8.71 -21.33
CA THR A 7 -8.09 7.67 -20.77
C THR A 7 -8.02 7.75 -19.24
N ILE A 8 -9.08 8.24 -18.61
CA ILE A 8 -9.22 8.21 -17.15
C ILE A 8 -9.78 6.84 -16.78
N GLU A 9 -8.89 5.94 -16.33
CA GLU A 9 -9.29 4.65 -15.75
C GLU A 9 -9.91 4.89 -14.36
N THR A 10 -11.23 4.76 -14.27
CA THR A 10 -11.96 4.83 -12.99
C THR A 10 -11.80 3.50 -12.25
N TYR A 11 -10.93 3.46 -11.25
CA TYR A 11 -10.80 2.31 -10.35
C TYR A 11 -11.90 2.34 -9.28
N GLN A 12 -12.94 1.51 -9.43
CA GLN A 12 -13.92 1.27 -8.37
C GLN A 12 -13.39 0.22 -7.39
N VAL A 13 -13.08 0.63 -6.16
CA VAL A 13 -12.66 -0.28 -5.08
C VAL A 13 -13.90 -0.75 -4.33
N GLN A 14 -14.32 -2.01 -4.53
CA GLN A 14 -15.31 -2.67 -3.68
C GLN A 14 -14.60 -3.29 -2.47
N ILE A 15 -14.72 -2.64 -1.30
CA ILE A 15 -14.15 -3.15 -0.05
C ILE A 15 -15.07 -4.24 0.53
N VAL A 16 -14.73 -5.51 0.31
CA VAL A 16 -15.31 -6.63 1.07
C VAL A 16 -14.56 -6.74 2.40
N ARG A 17 -15.17 -6.24 3.48
CA ARG A 17 -14.60 -6.25 4.84
C ARG A 17 -14.47 -7.67 5.39
N ARG A 18 -13.25 -8.18 5.63
CA ARG A 18 -12.98 -9.19 6.70
C ARG A 18 -11.52 -9.46 7.13
N ARG A 19 -10.56 -8.55 6.92
CA ARG A 19 -9.26 -8.56 7.64
C ARG A 19 -8.99 -7.16 8.17
N LYS A 20 -8.46 -7.04 9.39
CA LYS A 20 -8.15 -5.74 10.01
C LYS A 20 -7.26 -4.96 9.03
N PRO A 21 -7.72 -3.80 8.52
CA PRO A 21 -6.98 -3.05 7.49
C PRO A 21 -5.69 -2.43 8.03
N GLU A 22 -5.49 -2.53 9.34
CA GLU A 22 -4.39 -1.96 10.08
C GLU A 22 -4.01 -2.85 11.26
N THR A 23 -2.73 -2.90 11.58
CA THR A 23 -2.18 -3.51 12.80
C THR A 23 -1.02 -2.66 13.29
N GLU A 24 -0.78 -2.66 14.60
CA GLU A 24 0.48 -2.18 15.14
C GLU A 24 1.49 -3.33 15.05
N ALA A 25 2.65 -3.06 14.46
CA ALA A 25 3.71 -4.04 14.31
C ALA A 25 5.08 -3.37 14.33
N TRP A 26 6.12 -4.14 14.66
CA TRP A 26 7.48 -3.64 14.67
C TRP A 26 8.02 -3.49 13.24
N CYS A 27 8.48 -2.30 12.89
CA CYS A 27 9.22 -2.06 11.65
C CYS A 27 10.72 -2.07 11.94
N SER A 28 11.45 -3.03 11.36
CA SER A 28 12.90 -3.14 11.52
C SER A 28 13.66 -1.91 11.04
N ALA A 29 13.25 -1.34 9.90
CA ALA A 29 13.91 -0.17 9.31
C ALA A 29 13.63 1.13 10.09
N CYS A 30 12.46 1.27 10.71
CA CYS A 30 12.16 2.43 11.57
C CYS A 30 12.61 2.24 13.03
N ALA A 31 12.97 1.00 13.43
CA ALA A 31 13.27 0.61 14.81
C ALA A 31 12.18 1.05 15.81
N ALA A 32 10.91 0.90 15.43
CA ALA A 32 9.77 1.30 16.25
C ALA A 32 8.53 0.44 15.99
N ALA A 33 7.62 0.42 16.97
CA ALA A 33 6.25 -0.02 16.75
C ALA A 33 5.51 1.05 15.93
N VAL A 34 4.99 0.65 14.78
CA VAL A 34 4.33 1.55 13.82
C VAL A 34 2.99 0.97 13.40
N ARG A 35 2.10 1.86 12.98
CA ARG A 35 0.91 1.44 12.25
C ARG A 35 1.34 0.85 10.92
N MET A 36 0.85 -0.35 10.63
CA MET A 36 1.02 -0.98 9.34
C MET A 36 -0.34 -1.28 8.72
N VAL A 37 -0.44 -1.10 7.41
CA VAL A 37 -1.70 -1.20 6.66
C VAL A 37 -1.53 -2.13 5.45
N THR A 38 -2.59 -2.71 4.92
CA THR A 38 -2.47 -3.53 3.70
C THR A 38 -2.03 -2.68 2.50
N PRO A 39 -1.51 -3.26 1.41
CA PRO A 39 -1.16 -2.52 0.19
C PRO A 39 -2.33 -1.71 -0.37
N GLU A 40 -3.56 -2.23 -0.28
CA GLU A 40 -4.78 -1.54 -0.72
C GLU A 40 -5.08 -0.31 0.15
N ALA A 41 -4.92 -0.43 1.47
CA ALA A 41 -5.09 0.70 2.38
C ALA A 41 -3.96 1.74 2.20
N ALA A 42 -2.71 1.31 1.99
CA ALA A 42 -1.59 2.20 1.67
C ALA A 42 -1.82 2.98 0.36
N ALA A 43 -2.38 2.31 -0.64
CA ALA A 43 -2.75 2.92 -1.92
C ALA A 43 -3.82 4.00 -1.73
N ALA A 44 -4.85 3.70 -0.95
CA ALA A 44 -5.89 4.67 -0.59
C ALA A 44 -5.34 5.87 0.19
N LEU A 45 -4.44 5.65 1.16
CA LEU A 45 -3.80 6.71 1.95
C LEU A 45 -2.90 7.61 1.10
N SER A 46 -2.23 7.05 0.09
CA SER A 46 -1.28 7.78 -0.76
C SER A 46 -1.92 8.31 -2.05
N ALA A 47 -3.23 8.13 -2.23
CA ALA A 47 -3.97 8.43 -3.46
C ALA A 47 -3.32 7.86 -4.75
N VAL A 48 -2.79 6.64 -4.66
CA VAL A 48 -2.21 5.90 -5.80
C VAL A 48 -2.91 4.57 -6.00
N THR A 49 -2.58 3.85 -7.08
CA THR A 49 -3.09 2.49 -7.29
C THR A 49 -2.33 1.46 -6.45
N PRO A 50 -2.94 0.33 -6.06
CA PRO A 50 -2.23 -0.77 -5.41
C PRO A 50 -1.01 -1.25 -6.20
N ARG A 51 -1.09 -1.27 -7.54
CA ARG A 51 0.05 -1.58 -8.43
C ARG A 51 1.24 -0.65 -8.20
N THR A 52 0.99 0.63 -7.90
CA THR A 52 2.07 1.58 -7.57
C THR A 52 2.73 1.23 -6.24
N ILE A 53 1.95 0.80 -5.24
CA ILE A 53 2.48 0.32 -3.96
C ILE A 53 3.35 -0.92 -4.19
N TYR A 54 2.86 -1.94 -4.90
CA TYR A 54 3.65 -3.14 -5.20
C TYR A 54 4.96 -2.83 -5.94
N ARG A 55 4.94 -1.93 -6.93
CA ARG A 55 6.17 -1.49 -7.61
C ARG A 55 7.16 -0.80 -6.67
N ARG A 56 6.68 0.01 -5.72
CA ARG A 56 7.56 0.66 -4.72
C ARG A 56 8.13 -0.35 -3.73
N ILE A 57 7.38 -1.41 -3.39
CA ILE A 57 7.89 -2.54 -2.58
C ILE A 57 9.02 -3.25 -3.33
N GLU A 58 8.80 -3.63 -4.59
CA GLU A 58 9.81 -4.30 -5.43
C GLU A 58 11.06 -3.43 -5.64
N ALA A 59 10.89 -2.11 -5.69
CA ALA A 59 11.98 -1.15 -5.76
C ALA A 59 12.68 -0.88 -4.41
N GLY A 60 12.25 -1.51 -3.31
CA GLY A 60 12.81 -1.34 -1.98
C GLY A 60 12.53 0.03 -1.34
N GLN A 61 11.51 0.75 -1.83
CA GLN A 61 11.19 2.12 -1.39
C GLN A 61 10.21 2.17 -0.23
N LEU A 62 9.54 1.06 0.08
CA LEU A 62 8.60 0.95 1.20
C LEU A 62 9.07 -0.11 2.18
N HIS A 63 8.92 0.17 3.47
CA HIS A 63 9.11 -0.86 4.49
C HIS A 63 7.83 -1.70 4.56
N PHE A 64 8.00 -3.00 4.53
CA PHE A 64 6.91 -3.95 4.65
C PHE A 64 7.29 -5.12 5.55
N ILE A 65 6.27 -5.81 6.03
CA ILE A 65 6.40 -7.15 6.61
C ILE A 65 5.46 -8.08 5.86
N GLU A 66 5.81 -9.35 5.82
CA GLU A 66 4.97 -10.41 5.29
C GLU A 66 4.65 -11.39 6.42
N THR A 67 3.37 -11.66 6.64
CA THR A 67 2.94 -12.67 7.62
C THR A 67 3.12 -14.07 7.06
N PRO A 68 3.16 -15.12 7.91
CA PRO A 68 3.29 -16.51 7.43
C PRO A 68 2.19 -16.97 6.47
N ASP A 69 1.02 -16.34 6.49
CA ASP A 69 -0.08 -16.59 5.55
C ASP A 69 0.02 -15.77 4.25
N GLY A 70 1.15 -15.10 4.00
CA GLY A 70 1.43 -14.32 2.79
C GLY A 70 0.77 -12.94 2.76
N THR A 71 0.30 -12.43 3.90
CA THR A 71 -0.29 -11.08 3.94
C THR A 71 0.80 -10.03 4.08
N LEU A 72 0.81 -9.08 3.15
CA LEU A 72 1.69 -7.93 3.22
C LEU A 72 1.08 -6.80 4.06
N PHE A 73 1.93 -6.20 4.90
CA PHE A 73 1.61 -5.00 5.64
C PHE A 73 2.71 -3.95 5.41
N ILE A 74 2.27 -2.73 5.11
CA ILE A 74 3.11 -1.59 4.73
C ILE A 74 3.22 -0.64 5.91
N CYS A 75 4.44 -0.27 6.27
CA CYS A 75 4.74 0.71 7.29
C CYS A 75 4.28 2.10 6.85
N THR A 76 3.41 2.75 7.64
CA THR A 76 2.92 4.10 7.32
C THR A 76 4.03 5.15 7.30
N ASN A 77 5.11 4.97 8.05
CA ASN A 77 6.23 5.93 8.06
C ASN A 77 7.03 5.92 6.76
N SER A 78 7.00 4.82 6.00
CA SER A 78 7.64 4.75 4.68
C SER A 78 6.76 5.28 3.54
N LEU A 79 5.51 5.63 3.82
CA LEU A 79 4.59 6.22 2.85
C LEU A 79 4.72 7.76 2.74
N ILE A 80 5.52 8.37 3.60
CA ILE A 80 5.72 9.82 3.73
C ILE A 80 6.82 10.29 2.79
#